data_AF-A0A494WZX1-F1
#
_entry.id   AF-A0A494WZX1-F1
#
_cell.length_a   1.000
_cell.length_b   1.000
_cell.length_c   1.000
_cell.angle_alpha   90.00
_cell.angle_beta   90.00
_cell.angle_gamma   90.00
#
_symmetry.space_group_name_H-M   'P 1'
#
loop_
_entity.id
_entity.type
_entity.pdbx_description
1 polymer ?
#
loop_
_entity_poly.entity_id
_entity_poly.type
_entity_poly.pdbx_seq_one_letter_code
_entity_poly.pdbx_strand_id
1 'polypeptide(L)'
;MQWRSILLAATAGACLVLAGCGGGGSGGSGSGDSAASNASTGGSTQANALCPSSLDYSTVYTGGSGAGELVTVQLDTTAMTWKVTFLKSPIPAQTGTATPTRDTAPYNVVTGTLSRVTTLPTAKLNACAYTLNGASLDASQPARIFVGNGVAGGAIPGATLSYTSPVGTGSISPKTFPYYPFLGFSTLDTNLANVASTFNELGIHTVPTQSYTSVAVDAQYTISASGTYSECTTGSTCKTGTGAFTLDSASGTFWAADYIDEVSPTNPANAPQGTGILIVGKLRGQDVPVLVRVGAANPLTFVVDDESGIAVLGTQTTIASGSQDGEYIAVDANLQYRSVLLVGAQMSLLDPFDASNASLASTYDLDYTQSTPGVVGVTPVSGGSGETGKTIFNGGVIAYLDTASATAPYFTAGAFVESPSGSPNP
;
A
#
# COMPACT_ATOMS: atom_id res chain seq x y z
N MET A 1 31.73 -25.16 -10.24
CA MET A 1 32.57 -25.28 -11.45
C MET A 1 31.64 -25.24 -12.65
N GLN A 2 31.93 -24.34 -13.61
CA GLN A 2 31.47 -24.25 -15.00
C GLN A 2 30.09 -24.84 -15.40
N TRP A 3 29.17 -23.98 -15.84
CA TRP A 3 28.78 -23.98 -17.27
C TRP A 3 28.05 -22.70 -17.68
N ARG A 4 28.59 -22.03 -18.71
CA ARG A 4 27.92 -21.04 -19.58
C ARG A 4 27.46 -21.76 -20.86
N SER A 5 26.52 -21.16 -21.60
CA SER A 5 26.21 -21.38 -23.04
C SER A 5 25.17 -22.51 -23.29
N ILE A 6 24.17 -22.49 -24.18
CA ILE A 6 23.81 -21.76 -25.43
C ILE A 6 22.33 -22.13 -25.76
N LEU A 7 21.57 -21.24 -26.43
CA LEU A 7 20.78 -21.54 -27.65
C LEU A 7 20.13 -20.25 -28.22
N LEU A 8 20.86 -19.59 -29.11
CA LEU A 8 20.31 -18.78 -30.20
C LEU A 8 20.39 -19.64 -31.47
N ALA A 9 19.29 -19.81 -32.20
CA ALA A 9 19.29 -20.41 -33.53
C ALA A 9 19.17 -19.29 -34.58
N ALA A 10 20.15 -19.24 -35.47
CA ALA A 10 20.19 -18.36 -36.63
C ALA A 10 19.52 -19.02 -37.84
N THR A 11 18.72 -18.25 -38.58
CA THR A 11 18.38 -18.51 -39.98
C THR A 11 19.06 -17.44 -40.84
N ALA A 12 19.90 -17.89 -41.77
CA ALA A 12 20.59 -17.07 -42.75
C ALA A 12 19.90 -17.19 -44.11
N GLY A 13 19.85 -16.09 -44.86
CA GLY A 13 19.73 -16.14 -46.32
C GLY A 13 18.93 -15.00 -46.97
N ALA A 14 19.62 -13.94 -47.39
CA ALA A 14 19.72 -13.46 -48.79
C ALA A 14 19.92 -11.94 -48.88
N CYS A 15 21.08 -11.54 -49.41
CA CYS A 15 21.38 -10.17 -49.84
C CYS A 15 20.59 -9.80 -51.11
N LEU A 16 20.05 -8.58 -51.15
CA LEU A 16 19.89 -7.81 -52.38
C LEU A 16 20.35 -6.37 -52.14
N VAL A 17 21.29 -5.95 -52.97
CA VAL A 17 21.92 -4.63 -53.02
C VAL A 17 21.03 -3.70 -53.83
N LEU A 18 20.78 -2.48 -53.36
CA LEU A 18 20.55 -1.31 -54.22
C LEU A 18 21.10 -0.05 -53.54
N ALA A 19 21.92 0.66 -54.31
CA ALA A 19 22.59 1.91 -53.99
C ALA A 19 21.78 3.13 -54.46
N GLY A 20 22.02 4.29 -53.83
CA GLY A 20 21.65 5.64 -54.27
C GLY A 20 21.86 6.62 -53.10
N CYS A 21 22.99 7.33 -52.98
CA CYS A 21 23.34 8.62 -53.62
C CYS A 21 22.35 9.75 -53.27
N GLY A 22 22.65 10.58 -52.26
CA GLY A 22 23.20 11.95 -52.40
C GLY A 22 22.38 12.91 -51.49
N GLY A 23 22.84 14.01 -50.91
CA GLY A 23 24.09 14.78 -50.83
C GLY A 23 23.95 15.74 -49.62
N GLY A 24 25.03 16.11 -48.90
CA GLY A 24 25.78 17.37 -49.08
C GLY A 24 25.19 18.53 -48.24
N GLY A 25 25.90 19.26 -47.36
CA GLY A 25 27.32 19.26 -47.00
C GLY A 25 27.62 20.31 -45.89
N SER A 26 28.87 20.27 -45.40
CA SER A 26 29.69 21.32 -44.73
C SER A 26 29.10 22.08 -43.53
N GLY A 27 29.75 22.24 -42.36
CA GLY A 27 31.15 22.12 -41.96
C GLY A 27 31.44 23.26 -40.96
N GLY A 28 32.08 22.98 -39.82
CA GLY A 28 32.50 24.03 -38.87
C GLY A 28 32.83 23.50 -37.48
N SER A 29 34.12 23.40 -37.18
CA SER A 29 34.71 23.05 -35.89
C SER A 29 34.79 24.26 -34.95
N GLY A 30 34.65 24.07 -33.64
CA GLY A 30 34.95 25.11 -32.64
C GLY A 30 34.64 24.69 -31.20
N SER A 31 35.68 24.43 -30.42
CA SER A 31 35.66 24.24 -28.96
C SER A 31 35.65 25.59 -28.23
N GLY A 32 35.06 25.66 -27.03
CA GLY A 32 35.35 26.73 -26.06
C GLY A 32 34.17 27.20 -25.22
N ASP A 33 34.29 27.01 -23.91
CA ASP A 33 33.38 27.40 -22.84
C ASP A 33 33.05 28.91 -22.78
N SER A 34 31.82 29.28 -22.37
CA SER A 34 31.54 30.10 -21.18
C SER A 34 30.07 30.58 -21.11
N ALA A 35 29.43 30.22 -19.99
CA ALA A 35 28.38 30.91 -19.22
C ALA A 35 27.30 31.76 -19.94
N ALA A 36 26.03 31.35 -19.73
CA ALA A 36 24.92 32.29 -19.56
C ALA A 36 23.89 31.73 -18.58
N SER A 37 23.85 32.32 -17.39
CA SER A 37 22.74 32.26 -16.46
C SER A 37 21.48 32.83 -17.12
N ASN A 38 20.41 32.04 -17.20
CA ASN A 38 19.07 32.61 -17.26
C ASN A 38 18.07 31.67 -16.57
N ALA A 39 17.42 32.21 -15.54
CA ALA A 39 16.33 31.57 -14.84
C ALA A 39 15.03 31.74 -15.63
N SER A 40 14.31 30.65 -15.90
CA SER A 40 12.85 30.56 -15.84
C SER A 40 12.35 29.25 -16.48
N THR A 41 11.44 28.59 -15.74
CA THR A 41 10.29 27.78 -16.23
C THR A 41 10.53 26.59 -17.16
N GLY A 42 10.02 25.44 -16.71
CA GLY A 42 9.53 24.39 -17.61
C GLY A 42 10.37 23.11 -17.56
N GLY A 43 9.69 22.00 -17.30
CA GLY A 43 10.30 20.71 -17.00
C GLY A 43 11.11 20.09 -18.13
N SER A 44 12.12 19.33 -17.71
CA SER A 44 12.67 18.09 -18.32
C SER A 44 13.93 17.78 -17.50
N THR A 45 14.02 16.70 -16.72
CA THR A 45 14.27 15.32 -17.17
C THR A 45 13.81 14.26 -16.14
N GLN A 46 12.56 14.34 -15.66
CA GLN A 46 12.02 13.37 -14.68
C GLN A 46 11.45 12.09 -15.32
N ALA A 47 12.07 11.57 -16.38
CA ALA A 47 11.52 10.42 -17.12
C ALA A 47 11.97 9.04 -16.59
N ASN A 48 12.91 8.97 -15.62
CA ASN A 48 13.55 7.69 -15.23
C ASN A 48 13.79 7.46 -13.72
N ALA A 49 13.46 8.40 -12.83
CA ALA A 49 13.71 8.23 -11.39
C ALA A 49 12.47 7.63 -10.69
N LEU A 50 12.61 6.47 -10.04
CA LEU A 50 11.50 5.80 -9.34
C LEU A 50 11.03 6.58 -8.09
N CYS A 51 11.92 7.37 -7.51
CA CYS A 51 11.70 8.13 -6.28
C CYS A 51 12.46 9.47 -6.28
N PRO A 52 12.13 10.39 -5.35
CA PRO A 52 12.88 11.63 -5.16
C PRO A 52 14.36 11.36 -4.84
N SER A 53 15.27 12.18 -5.38
CA SER A 53 16.72 12.03 -5.15
C SER A 53 17.14 12.31 -3.70
N SER A 54 16.33 13.08 -2.98
CA SER A 54 16.50 13.38 -1.56
C SER A 54 15.14 13.68 -0.94
N LEU A 55 14.99 13.34 0.32
CA LEU A 55 13.88 13.71 1.19
C LEU A 55 14.42 14.43 2.42
N ASP A 56 13.62 15.35 2.93
CA ASP A 56 13.72 15.96 4.24
C ASP A 56 12.36 15.89 4.95
N TYR A 57 12.29 16.41 6.17
CA TYR A 57 11.03 16.45 6.93
C TYR A 57 9.98 17.42 6.40
N SER A 58 10.19 18.13 5.29
CA SER A 58 9.11 18.88 4.62
C SER A 58 8.20 17.96 3.81
N THR A 59 8.69 16.80 3.38
CA THR A 59 7.88 15.80 2.68
C THR A 59 7.18 14.91 3.70
N VAL A 60 5.86 15.03 3.77
CA VAL A 60 5.00 14.30 4.72
C VAL A 60 4.18 13.27 3.96
N TYR A 61 4.41 11.99 4.21
CA TYR A 61 3.54 10.92 3.70
C TYR A 61 2.45 10.62 4.71
N THR A 62 1.23 11.07 4.45
CA THR A 62 0.06 10.79 5.29
C THR A 62 -0.64 9.54 4.78
N GLY A 63 -0.88 8.57 5.66
CA GLY A 63 -1.33 7.25 5.23
C GLY A 63 -1.93 6.39 6.33
N GLY A 64 -2.43 5.24 5.89
CA GLY A 64 -3.06 4.22 6.71
C GLY A 64 -2.10 3.09 7.07
N SER A 65 -2.34 2.44 8.21
CA SER A 65 -1.65 1.19 8.57
C SER A 65 -2.60 -0.01 8.63
N GLY A 66 -2.06 -1.21 8.45
CA GLY A 66 -2.79 -2.46 8.64
C GLY A 66 -3.26 -2.70 10.08
N ALA A 67 -2.78 -1.91 11.06
CA ALA A 67 -3.28 -1.89 12.43
C ALA A 67 -4.49 -0.95 12.63
N GLY A 68 -5.01 -0.37 11.55
CA GLY A 68 -6.14 0.56 11.62
C GLY A 68 -5.74 1.94 12.13
N GLU A 69 -4.66 2.52 11.60
CA GLU A 69 -4.11 3.77 12.12
C GLU A 69 -3.89 4.80 11.04
N LEU A 70 -4.08 6.06 11.40
CA LEU A 70 -3.67 7.20 10.58
C LEU A 70 -2.34 7.72 11.09
N VAL A 71 -1.34 7.75 10.21
CA VAL A 71 0.02 8.18 10.55
C VAL A 71 0.59 9.10 9.49
N THR A 72 1.57 9.91 9.89
CA THR A 72 2.48 10.58 8.97
C THR A 72 3.86 9.97 9.07
N VAL A 73 4.48 9.68 7.93
CA VAL A 73 5.88 9.25 7.83
C VAL A 73 6.70 10.35 7.17
N GLN A 74 7.81 10.73 7.78
CA GLN A 74 8.75 11.73 7.28
C GLN A 74 10.17 11.18 7.35
N LEU A 75 10.93 11.32 6.27
CA LEU A 75 12.30 10.82 6.15
C LEU A 75 13.24 11.98 5.87
N ASP A 76 14.39 12.00 6.51
CA ASP A 76 15.52 12.86 6.14
C ASP A 76 16.66 11.97 5.66
N THR A 77 16.84 11.94 4.34
CA THR A 77 17.84 11.11 3.66
C THR A 77 19.24 11.72 3.67
N THR A 78 19.38 12.97 4.12
CA THR A 78 20.67 13.65 4.32
C THR A 78 21.16 13.41 5.74
N ALA A 79 20.28 13.63 6.73
CA ALA A 79 20.56 13.34 8.14
C ALA A 79 20.49 11.85 8.48
N MET A 80 19.93 11.03 7.59
CA MET A 80 19.66 9.60 7.80
C MET A 80 18.79 9.37 9.04
N THR A 81 17.68 10.11 9.14
CA THR A 81 16.72 10.00 10.24
C THR A 81 15.30 9.85 9.74
N TRP A 82 14.43 9.29 10.57
CA TRP A 82 13.01 9.16 10.27
C TRP A 82 12.15 9.58 11.45
N LYS A 83 10.91 9.95 11.15
CA LYS A 83 9.89 10.31 12.12
C LYS A 83 8.55 9.74 11.68
N VAL A 84 7.87 9.06 12.60
CA VAL A 84 6.47 8.64 12.47
C VAL A 84 5.66 9.40 13.51
N THR A 85 4.57 10.01 13.08
CA THR A 85 3.59 10.63 13.98
C THR A 85 2.27 9.88 13.87
N PHE A 86 1.76 9.37 14.99
CA PHE A 86 0.44 8.74 15.09
C PHE A 86 -0.61 9.83 15.28
N LEU A 87 -1.46 10.03 14.26
CA LEU A 87 -2.55 11.01 14.30
C LEU A 87 -3.83 10.42 14.89
N LYS A 88 -4.04 9.11 14.67
CA LYS A 88 -5.13 8.33 15.26
C LYS A 88 -4.72 6.86 15.32
N SER A 89 -4.96 6.19 16.44
CA SER A 89 -4.54 4.79 16.62
C SER A 89 -5.42 4.02 17.63
N PRO A 90 -5.73 2.74 17.39
CA PRO A 90 -6.33 1.85 18.37
C PRO A 90 -5.27 1.13 19.22
N ILE A 91 -3.98 1.30 18.90
CA ILE A 91 -2.88 0.62 19.56
C ILE A 91 -2.60 1.32 20.90
N PRO A 92 -2.64 0.60 22.03
CA PRO A 92 -2.29 1.15 23.33
C PRO A 92 -0.87 1.70 23.35
N ALA A 93 -0.65 2.82 24.04
CA ALA A 93 0.68 3.40 24.21
C ALA A 93 1.63 2.47 24.99
N GLN A 94 1.07 1.58 25.82
CA GLN A 94 1.82 0.64 26.65
C GLN A 94 1.14 -0.74 26.66
N THR A 95 1.94 -1.80 26.56
CA THR A 95 1.46 -3.18 26.71
C THR A 95 0.81 -3.38 28.08
N GLY A 96 -0.31 -4.11 28.13
CA GLY A 96 -1.07 -4.34 29.36
C GLY A 96 -2.15 -3.27 29.62
N THR A 97 -2.26 -2.25 28.78
CA THR A 97 -3.28 -1.20 28.88
C THR A 97 -4.17 -1.18 27.63
N ALA A 98 -5.33 -0.53 27.73
CA ALA A 98 -6.18 -0.21 26.59
C ALA A 98 -6.20 1.29 26.26
N THR A 99 -5.94 2.15 27.26
CA THR A 99 -5.81 3.60 27.10
C THR A 99 -4.69 4.13 28.01
N PRO A 100 -4.03 5.26 27.67
CA PRO A 100 -4.15 5.98 26.40
C PRO A 100 -3.58 5.17 25.22
N THR A 101 -4.03 5.51 24.01
CA THR A 101 -3.52 4.98 22.74
C THR A 101 -2.30 5.75 22.27
N ARG A 102 -1.54 5.20 21.32
CA ARG A 102 -0.28 5.80 20.87
C ARG A 102 -0.44 7.06 20.03
N ASP A 103 -1.66 7.51 19.72
CA ASP A 103 -1.96 8.85 19.18
C ASP A 103 -1.95 9.95 20.26
N THR A 104 -1.75 9.60 21.53
CA THR A 104 -1.66 10.56 22.65
C THR A 104 -0.22 10.99 22.93
N ALA A 105 0.02 12.29 23.12
CA ALA A 105 1.34 12.78 23.52
C ALA A 105 1.76 12.27 24.91
N PRO A 106 3.05 11.94 25.14
CA PRO A 106 4.18 12.08 24.21
C PRO A 106 4.42 10.85 23.32
N TYR A 107 3.54 9.83 23.35
CA TYR A 107 3.70 8.57 22.62
C TYR A 107 3.50 8.70 21.11
N ASN A 108 2.83 9.78 20.69
CA ASN A 108 2.41 10.03 19.33
C ASN A 108 3.52 10.36 18.35
N VAL A 109 4.77 10.55 18.79
CA VAL A 109 5.90 10.78 17.91
C VAL A 109 7.00 9.77 18.21
N VAL A 110 7.40 9.03 17.19
CA VAL A 110 8.54 8.09 17.25
C VAL A 110 9.57 8.50 16.21
N THR A 111 10.83 8.50 16.59
CA THR A 111 11.95 8.87 15.71
C THR A 111 13.05 7.82 15.76
N GLY A 112 13.83 7.72 14.70
CA GLY A 112 15.00 6.86 14.67
C GLY A 112 15.95 7.22 13.53
N THR A 113 16.90 6.32 13.27
CA THR A 113 17.88 6.47 12.18
C THR A 113 17.51 5.59 10.98
N LEU A 114 17.97 5.98 9.80
CA LEU A 114 17.82 5.25 8.56
C LEU A 114 19.09 4.46 8.24
N SER A 115 18.90 3.33 7.56
CA SER A 115 19.97 2.65 6.81
C SER A 115 19.49 2.45 5.37
N ARG A 116 20.39 2.58 4.39
CA ARG A 116 20.05 2.27 2.99
C ARG A 116 19.88 0.76 2.83
N VAL A 117 18.88 0.36 2.05
CA VAL A 117 18.73 -1.04 1.61
C VAL A 117 19.69 -1.29 0.46
N THR A 118 20.36 -2.45 0.47
CA THR A 118 21.33 -2.86 -0.57
C THR A 118 21.09 -4.26 -1.10
N THR A 119 20.00 -4.91 -0.69
CA THR A 119 19.71 -6.32 -0.94
C THR A 119 18.58 -6.55 -1.94
N LEU A 120 17.98 -5.48 -2.48
CA LEU A 120 16.96 -5.59 -3.54
C LEU A 120 17.61 -5.93 -4.89
N PRO A 121 16.86 -6.51 -5.85
CA PRO A 121 17.40 -7.02 -7.10
C PRO A 121 18.07 -5.96 -7.98
N THR A 122 17.66 -4.69 -7.89
CA THR A 122 18.19 -3.60 -8.71
C THR A 122 18.72 -2.44 -7.87
N ALA A 123 19.73 -1.73 -8.40
CA ALA A 123 20.26 -0.53 -7.77
C ALA A 123 19.22 0.60 -7.65
N LYS A 124 18.27 0.68 -8.59
CA LYS A 124 17.19 1.66 -8.56
C LYS A 124 16.24 1.39 -7.39
N LEU A 125 15.85 0.13 -7.18
CA LEU A 125 15.02 -0.26 -6.04
C LEU A 125 15.74 0.01 -4.71
N ASN A 126 17.02 -0.34 -4.63
CA ASN A 126 17.85 -0.04 -3.45
C ASN A 126 17.94 1.47 -3.15
N ALA A 127 17.99 2.32 -4.17
CA ALA A 127 18.03 3.78 -3.99
C ALA A 127 16.74 4.35 -3.37
N CYS A 128 15.62 3.63 -3.51
CA CYS A 128 14.29 4.06 -3.10
C CYS A 128 13.78 3.32 -1.84
N ALA A 129 14.64 2.55 -1.17
CA ALA A 129 14.26 1.75 -0.01
C ALA A 129 15.20 2.02 1.18
N TYR A 130 14.60 2.13 2.36
CA TYR A 130 15.31 2.42 3.60
C TYR A 130 14.83 1.51 4.74
N THR A 131 15.75 1.07 5.57
CA THR A 131 15.44 0.42 6.85
C THR A 131 15.19 1.50 7.91
N LEU A 132 14.08 1.38 8.63
CA LEU A 132 13.74 2.21 9.80
C LEU A 132 14.37 1.56 11.04
N ASN A 133 15.60 1.96 11.39
CA ASN A 133 16.32 1.32 12.49
C ASN A 133 15.56 1.52 13.81
N GLY A 134 15.34 0.42 14.54
CA GLY A 134 14.61 0.42 15.81
C GLY A 134 13.08 0.45 15.70
N ALA A 135 12.51 0.48 14.50
CA ALA A 135 11.05 0.45 14.32
C ALA A 135 10.47 -0.97 14.44
N SER A 136 11.25 -2.02 14.17
CA SER A 136 10.79 -3.41 14.33
C SER A 136 11.05 -3.95 15.73
N LEU A 137 10.09 -4.71 16.26
CA LEU A 137 10.24 -5.50 17.49
C LEU A 137 10.91 -6.87 17.25
N ASP A 138 11.20 -7.22 16.00
CA ASP A 138 11.93 -8.42 15.61
C ASP A 138 13.14 -8.06 14.73
N ALA A 139 14.35 -8.29 15.24
CA ALA A 139 15.58 -7.98 14.53
C ALA A 139 15.78 -8.80 13.25
N SER A 140 15.15 -9.99 13.16
CA SER A 140 15.17 -10.82 11.94
C SER A 140 14.22 -10.32 10.86
N GLN A 141 13.24 -9.49 11.23
CA GLN A 141 12.29 -8.86 10.33
C GLN A 141 12.38 -7.33 10.46
N PRO A 142 13.42 -6.69 9.88
CA PRO A 142 13.56 -5.25 10.02
C PRO A 142 12.45 -4.51 9.26
N ALA A 143 11.95 -3.43 9.86
CA ALA A 143 10.97 -2.54 9.25
C ALA A 143 11.65 -1.70 8.16
N ARG A 144 11.03 -1.67 6.98
CA ARG A 144 11.54 -1.00 5.80
C ARG A 144 10.43 -0.19 5.15
N ILE A 145 10.82 0.93 4.57
CA ILE A 145 9.96 1.84 3.83
C ILE A 145 10.49 1.95 2.40
N PHE A 146 9.58 1.92 1.43
CA PHE A 146 9.82 2.12 0.02
C PHE A 146 9.17 3.43 -0.38
N VAL A 147 9.96 4.31 -0.98
CA VAL A 147 9.49 5.63 -1.39
C VAL A 147 9.40 5.67 -2.90
N GLY A 148 8.28 6.19 -3.41
CA GLY A 148 8.09 6.57 -4.81
C GLY A 148 7.81 8.07 -4.93
N ASN A 149 7.67 8.54 -6.17
CA ASN A 149 7.18 9.90 -6.42
C ASN A 149 5.70 10.00 -6.04
N GLY A 150 5.40 10.67 -4.93
CA GLY A 150 4.02 10.87 -4.48
C GLY A 150 3.54 9.91 -3.40
N VAL A 151 4.20 8.76 -3.21
CA VAL A 151 3.73 7.64 -2.38
C VAL A 151 4.86 7.04 -1.55
N ALA A 152 4.53 6.49 -0.39
CA ALA A 152 5.40 5.64 0.41
C ALA A 152 4.63 4.41 0.88
N GLY A 153 5.25 3.25 0.80
CA GLY A 153 4.71 1.98 1.28
C GLY A 153 5.73 1.21 2.10
N GLY A 154 5.31 0.14 2.77
CA GLY A 154 6.21 -0.70 3.57
C GLY A 154 5.67 -0.86 4.97
N ALA A 155 6.47 -0.50 5.98
CA ALA A 155 6.13 -0.74 7.37
C ALA A 155 6.32 0.48 8.27
N ILE A 156 5.53 0.55 9.34
CA ILE A 156 5.66 1.49 10.46
C ILE A 156 5.92 0.73 11.78
N PRO A 157 6.34 1.41 12.87
CA PRO A 157 6.67 0.73 14.12
C PRO A 157 5.57 -0.19 14.66
N GLY A 158 5.97 -1.38 15.09
CA GLY A 158 5.11 -2.42 15.65
C GLY A 158 4.70 -2.17 17.10
N ALA A 159 4.01 -3.15 17.68
CA ALA A 159 3.60 -3.14 19.08
C ALA A 159 3.40 -4.56 19.63
N THR A 160 3.54 -4.71 20.94
CA THR A 160 3.03 -5.89 21.66
C THR A 160 1.68 -5.55 22.27
N LEU A 161 0.65 -6.24 21.80
CA LEU A 161 -0.71 -6.12 22.31
C LEU A 161 -0.94 -7.14 23.40
N SER A 162 -1.45 -6.69 24.54
CA SER A 162 -1.92 -7.53 25.64
C SER A 162 -2.79 -6.69 26.55
N TYR A 163 -3.90 -7.25 27.02
CA TYR A 163 -4.75 -6.60 28.00
C TYR A 163 -5.53 -7.67 28.78
N THR A 164 -5.61 -7.53 30.11
CA THR A 164 -6.42 -8.42 30.95
C THR A 164 -7.57 -7.62 31.55
N SER A 165 -8.79 -7.95 31.15
CA SER A 165 -9.98 -7.28 31.66
C SER A 165 -10.34 -7.81 33.05
N PRO A 166 -10.61 -6.93 34.05
CA PRO A 166 -11.06 -7.35 35.37
C PRO A 166 -12.40 -8.11 35.38
N VAL A 167 -13.23 -7.93 34.35
CA VAL A 167 -14.56 -8.54 34.21
C VAL A 167 -14.61 -9.62 33.10
N GLY A 168 -13.46 -10.01 32.55
CA GLY A 168 -13.34 -11.01 31.49
C GLY A 168 -13.56 -10.48 30.07
N THR A 169 -14.60 -9.68 29.85
CA THR A 169 -14.92 -9.10 28.52
C THR A 169 -13.85 -8.12 28.05
N GLY A 170 -13.42 -8.26 26.79
CA GLY A 170 -12.43 -7.38 26.17
C GLY A 170 -10.98 -7.70 26.51
N SER A 171 -10.68 -8.88 27.07
CA SER A 171 -9.30 -9.32 27.27
C SER A 171 -8.63 -9.67 25.93
N ILE A 172 -7.34 -9.37 25.82
CA ILE A 172 -6.52 -9.61 24.63
C ILE A 172 -5.29 -10.45 25.03
N SER A 173 -5.17 -11.63 24.44
CA SER A 173 -3.99 -12.49 24.62
C SER A 173 -2.72 -11.80 24.09
N PRO A 174 -1.56 -11.97 24.73
CA PRO A 174 -0.31 -11.38 24.24
C PRO A 174 0.00 -11.76 22.79
N LYS A 175 0.23 -10.77 21.92
CA LYS A 175 0.75 -10.96 20.56
C LYS A 175 1.69 -9.80 20.21
N THR A 176 2.84 -10.15 19.67
CA THR A 176 3.82 -9.16 19.18
C THR A 176 3.71 -9.05 17.67
N PHE A 177 3.55 -7.83 17.20
CA PHE A 177 3.64 -7.47 15.80
C PHE A 177 4.99 -6.78 15.60
N PRO A 178 5.92 -7.35 14.82
CA PRO A 178 7.23 -6.73 14.60
C PRO A 178 7.08 -5.31 14.04
N TYR A 179 6.18 -5.14 13.09
CA TYR A 179 5.79 -3.88 12.49
C TYR A 179 4.36 -4.00 11.93
N TYR A 180 3.80 -2.90 11.42
CA TYR A 180 2.53 -2.91 10.70
C TYR A 180 2.70 -2.43 9.26
N PRO A 181 1.98 -3.01 8.27
CA PRO A 181 1.94 -2.52 6.91
C PRO A 181 1.51 -1.06 6.86
N PHE A 182 2.05 -0.28 5.91
CA PHE A 182 1.73 1.12 5.72
C PHE A 182 1.64 1.47 4.23
N LEU A 183 0.69 2.33 3.90
CA LEU A 183 0.54 2.98 2.60
C LEU A 183 0.14 4.44 2.83
N GLY A 184 0.92 5.37 2.29
CA GLY A 184 0.66 6.80 2.43
C GLY A 184 1.12 7.64 1.26
N PHE A 185 0.59 8.86 1.20
CA PHE A 185 0.74 9.76 0.07
C PHE A 185 1.27 11.11 0.52
N SER A 186 2.11 11.72 -0.31
CA SER A 186 2.69 13.05 -0.06
C SER A 186 1.80 14.20 -0.49
N THR A 187 0.71 13.91 -1.18
CA THR A 187 -0.31 14.87 -1.59
C THR A 187 -1.67 14.22 -1.41
N LEU A 188 -2.59 14.96 -0.81
CA LEU A 188 -3.96 14.52 -0.57
C LEU A 188 -4.94 15.39 -1.36
N ASP A 189 -6.10 14.82 -1.72
CA ASP A 189 -7.27 15.59 -2.08
C ASP A 189 -8.16 15.82 -0.85
N THR A 190 -8.47 17.08 -0.58
CA THR A 190 -9.33 17.48 0.54
C THR A 190 -10.74 17.85 0.08
N ASN A 191 -11.11 17.56 -1.18
CA ASN A 191 -12.44 17.73 -1.71
C ASN A 191 -13.13 16.38 -1.95
N LEU A 192 -14.07 16.04 -1.06
CA LEU A 192 -14.79 14.76 -1.10
C LEU A 192 -15.59 14.56 -2.39
N ALA A 193 -16.00 15.64 -3.06
CA ALA A 193 -16.71 15.56 -4.32
C ALA A 193 -15.89 14.92 -5.45
N ASN A 194 -14.54 14.95 -5.36
CA ASN A 194 -13.66 14.35 -6.36
C ASN A 194 -13.67 12.81 -6.28
N VAL A 195 -14.08 12.23 -5.14
CA VAL A 195 -14.18 10.78 -4.93
C VAL A 195 -15.62 10.33 -4.65
N ALA A 196 -16.61 11.16 -4.96
CA ALA A 196 -18.01 10.78 -4.84
C ALA A 196 -18.38 9.79 -5.96
N SER A 197 -18.31 8.49 -5.67
CA SER A 197 -18.53 7.41 -6.63
C SER A 197 -18.83 6.09 -5.91
N THR A 198 -19.09 5.06 -6.72
CA THR A 198 -19.06 3.65 -6.32
C THR A 198 -17.72 3.02 -6.70
N PHE A 199 -17.15 2.22 -5.79
CA PHE A 199 -15.86 1.56 -5.87
C PHE A 199 -16.00 0.08 -5.56
N ASN A 200 -15.02 -0.71 -6.00
CA ASN A 200 -14.76 -2.03 -5.42
C ASN A 200 -13.80 -1.84 -4.24
N GLU A 201 -14.11 -2.45 -3.11
CA GLU A 201 -13.30 -2.39 -1.90
C GLU A 201 -12.67 -3.74 -1.63
N LEU A 202 -11.34 -3.75 -1.43
CA LEU A 202 -10.62 -4.90 -0.91
C LEU A 202 -9.78 -4.47 0.30
N GLY A 203 -9.88 -5.23 1.38
CA GLY A 203 -9.18 -4.92 2.63
C GLY A 203 -9.12 -6.08 3.61
N ILE A 204 -8.54 -5.80 4.77
CA ILE A 204 -8.49 -6.73 5.89
C ILE A 204 -8.62 -5.98 7.21
N HIS A 205 -9.47 -6.49 8.10
CA HIS A 205 -9.62 -6.05 9.47
C HIS A 205 -9.19 -7.14 10.45
N THR A 206 -8.82 -6.75 11.66
CA THR A 206 -8.47 -7.64 12.77
C THR A 206 -9.20 -7.23 14.04
N VAL A 207 -9.68 -8.21 14.80
CA VAL A 207 -10.35 -8.01 16.10
C VAL A 207 -9.55 -8.69 17.22
N PRO A 208 -8.64 -7.99 17.92
CA PRO A 208 -7.81 -8.56 18.97
C PRO A 208 -8.57 -9.33 20.07
N THR A 209 -9.69 -8.79 20.56
CA THR A 209 -10.50 -9.40 21.64
C THR A 209 -11.19 -10.69 21.22
N GLN A 210 -11.38 -10.89 19.92
CA GLN A 210 -11.93 -12.11 19.34
C GLN A 210 -10.79 -13.02 18.84
N SER A 211 -9.76 -13.19 19.66
CA SER A 211 -8.58 -14.01 19.35
C SER A 211 -7.83 -13.58 18.08
N TYR A 212 -7.75 -12.27 17.82
CA TYR A 212 -7.17 -11.73 16.59
C TYR A 212 -7.84 -12.26 15.31
N THR A 213 -9.16 -12.47 15.36
CA THR A 213 -9.93 -12.85 14.17
C THR A 213 -9.65 -11.84 13.06
N SER A 214 -9.23 -12.34 11.89
CA SER A 214 -8.98 -11.54 10.70
C SER A 214 -10.15 -11.70 9.74
N VAL A 215 -10.68 -10.58 9.25
CA VAL A 215 -11.85 -10.55 8.39
C VAL A 215 -11.53 -9.81 7.11
N ALA A 216 -11.91 -10.41 5.99
CA ALA A 216 -11.76 -9.82 4.68
C ALA A 216 -12.81 -8.74 4.48
N VAL A 217 -12.39 -7.59 3.95
CA VAL A 217 -13.30 -6.60 3.40
C VAL A 217 -13.37 -6.83 1.90
N ASP A 218 -14.56 -7.15 1.42
CA ASP A 218 -14.83 -7.46 0.03
C ASP A 218 -16.23 -6.98 -0.35
N ALA A 219 -16.29 -5.75 -0.83
CA ALA A 219 -17.56 -5.05 -0.98
C ALA A 219 -17.58 -4.12 -2.18
N GLN A 220 -18.78 -3.72 -2.52
CA GLN A 220 -19.00 -2.49 -3.27
C GLN A 220 -19.19 -1.35 -2.28
N TYR A 221 -18.36 -0.31 -2.41
CA TYR A 221 -18.38 0.83 -1.50
C TYR A 221 -18.82 2.09 -2.24
N THR A 222 -19.81 2.80 -1.71
CA THR A 222 -20.31 4.05 -2.32
C THR A 222 -20.11 5.22 -1.37
N ILE A 223 -19.56 6.32 -1.88
CA ILE A 223 -19.36 7.58 -1.17
C ILE A 223 -20.10 8.67 -1.93
N SER A 224 -20.89 9.48 -1.22
CA SER A 224 -21.51 10.67 -1.79
C SER A 224 -20.66 11.92 -1.57
N ALA A 225 -20.92 12.98 -2.33
CA ALA A 225 -20.26 14.27 -2.12
C ALA A 225 -20.59 14.92 -0.76
N SER A 226 -21.69 14.52 -0.10
CA SER A 226 -22.01 14.95 1.27
C SER A 226 -21.35 14.07 2.34
N GLY A 227 -20.57 13.08 1.94
CA GLY A 227 -19.84 12.17 2.81
C GLY A 227 -20.66 11.04 3.43
N THR A 228 -21.93 10.89 3.04
CA THR A 228 -22.67 9.66 3.37
C THR A 228 -22.09 8.50 2.57
N TYR A 229 -22.04 7.33 3.17
CA TYR A 229 -21.45 6.15 2.53
C TYR A 229 -22.22 4.88 2.85
N SER A 230 -22.04 3.87 2.01
CA SER A 230 -22.61 2.55 2.18
C SER A 230 -21.68 1.48 1.65
N GLU A 231 -21.70 0.33 2.31
CA GLU A 231 -20.93 -0.85 1.94
C GLU A 231 -21.88 -2.01 1.64
N CYS A 232 -21.76 -2.60 0.47
CA CYS A 232 -22.59 -3.70 -0.01
C CYS A 232 -21.71 -4.92 -0.28
N THR A 233 -21.67 -5.86 0.66
CA THR A 233 -21.04 -7.16 0.43
C THR A 233 -21.79 -7.92 -0.66
N THR A 234 -21.06 -8.56 -1.58
CA THR A 234 -21.65 -9.30 -2.70
C THR A 234 -22.64 -10.37 -2.21
N GLY A 235 -23.93 -10.24 -2.56
CA GLY A 235 -24.97 -11.20 -2.17
C GLY A 235 -25.60 -10.98 -0.79
N SER A 236 -25.29 -9.88 -0.11
CA SER A 236 -25.88 -9.49 1.19
C SER A 236 -26.60 -8.13 1.11
N THR A 237 -27.22 -7.72 2.22
CA THR A 237 -27.82 -6.39 2.38
C THR A 237 -26.72 -5.36 2.60
N CYS A 238 -26.87 -4.17 1.99
CA CYS A 238 -25.95 -3.06 2.21
C CYS A 238 -26.03 -2.50 3.64
N LYS A 239 -24.88 -2.27 4.26
CA LYS A 239 -24.74 -1.48 5.48
C LYS A 239 -24.59 -0.01 5.07
N THR A 240 -25.27 0.90 5.79
CA THR A 240 -25.12 2.34 5.56
C THR A 240 -24.45 2.95 6.78
N GLY A 241 -23.45 3.80 6.55
CA GLY A 241 -22.80 4.54 7.63
C GLY A 241 -23.82 5.41 8.37
N THR A 242 -23.76 5.40 9.70
CA THR A 242 -24.59 6.26 10.55
C THR A 242 -24.02 7.68 10.64
N GLY A 243 -22.70 7.82 10.48
CA GLY A 243 -22.00 9.08 10.32
C GLY A 243 -21.81 9.51 8.86
N ALA A 244 -21.17 10.66 8.67
CA ALA A 244 -20.71 11.13 7.37
C ALA A 244 -19.23 11.50 7.43
N PHE A 245 -18.51 11.26 6.34
CA PHE A 245 -17.13 11.69 6.19
C PHE A 245 -17.04 13.21 6.16
N THR A 246 -16.30 13.77 7.11
CA THR A 246 -16.04 15.22 7.24
C THR A 246 -14.54 15.48 7.24
N LEU A 247 -14.11 16.57 6.58
CA LEU A 247 -12.69 16.89 6.47
C LEU A 247 -12.12 17.25 7.84
N ASP A 248 -11.12 16.49 8.29
CA ASP A 248 -10.22 16.91 9.34
C ASP A 248 -9.09 17.74 8.73
N SER A 249 -9.18 19.06 8.89
CA SER A 249 -8.20 20.00 8.32
C SER A 249 -6.79 19.84 8.88
N ALA A 250 -6.62 19.20 10.06
CA ALA A 250 -5.30 19.01 10.67
C ALA A 250 -4.51 17.91 9.96
N SER A 251 -5.15 16.81 9.60
CA SER A 251 -4.53 15.68 8.88
C SER A 251 -4.72 15.74 7.37
N GLY A 252 -5.71 16.49 6.87
CA GLY A 252 -6.08 16.52 5.46
C GLY A 252 -6.86 15.27 5.00
N THR A 253 -7.43 14.50 5.92
CA THR A 253 -8.23 13.29 5.64
C THR A 253 -9.68 13.48 6.08
N PHE A 254 -10.57 12.57 5.70
CA PHE A 254 -11.98 12.64 6.11
C PHE A 254 -12.32 11.61 7.16
N TRP A 255 -13.07 12.00 8.18
CA TRP A 255 -13.37 11.17 9.34
C TRP A 255 -14.87 10.95 9.47
N ALA A 256 -15.27 9.73 9.82
CA ALA A 256 -16.63 9.35 10.15
C ALA A 256 -16.63 8.62 11.49
N ALA A 257 -17.52 9.03 12.41
CA ALA A 257 -17.79 8.30 13.64
C ALA A 257 -18.71 7.09 13.36
N ASP A 258 -18.70 6.12 14.28
CA ASP A 258 -19.56 4.92 14.24
C ASP A 258 -19.44 4.19 12.89
N TYR A 259 -18.21 4.02 12.43
CA TYR A 259 -17.91 3.44 11.13
C TYR A 259 -18.30 1.97 11.07
N ILE A 260 -18.71 1.53 9.88
CA ILE A 260 -19.20 0.18 9.61
C ILE A 260 -18.22 -0.87 10.18
N ASP A 261 -18.76 -1.83 10.92
CA ASP A 261 -18.07 -2.99 11.45
C ASP A 261 -18.24 -4.20 10.52
N GLU A 262 -17.18 -4.97 10.28
CA GLU A 262 -17.28 -6.26 9.60
C GLU A 262 -17.59 -7.39 10.57
N VAL A 263 -17.25 -7.21 11.84
CA VAL A 263 -17.64 -8.12 12.92
C VAL A 263 -18.28 -7.33 14.03
N SER A 264 -19.40 -7.86 14.55
CA SER A 264 -20.10 -7.24 15.67
C SER A 264 -19.14 -6.93 16.83
N PRO A 265 -19.19 -5.71 17.38
CA PRO A 265 -18.37 -5.31 18.52
C PRO A 265 -18.55 -6.25 19.71
N THR A 266 -17.46 -6.46 20.44
CA THR A 266 -17.46 -7.27 21.66
C THR A 266 -18.31 -6.61 22.76
N ASN A 267 -18.35 -5.27 22.84
CA ASN A 267 -19.22 -4.50 23.72
C ASN A 267 -19.27 -3.00 23.29
N PRO A 268 -20.40 -2.29 23.30
CA PRO A 268 -21.76 -2.75 23.50
C PRO A 268 -22.22 -3.65 22.35
N ALA A 269 -23.09 -4.61 22.66
CA ALA A 269 -23.77 -5.36 21.63
C ALA A 269 -24.57 -4.39 20.73
N ASN A 270 -24.36 -4.48 19.42
CA ASN A 270 -25.20 -3.91 18.33
C ASN A 270 -24.97 -2.45 17.91
N ALA A 271 -23.84 -1.81 18.24
CA ALA A 271 -23.52 -0.52 17.63
C ALA A 271 -22.01 -0.34 17.41
N PRO A 272 -21.56 -0.09 16.17
CA PRO A 272 -20.18 0.27 15.91
C PRO A 272 -19.83 1.58 16.63
N GLN A 273 -18.59 1.67 17.12
CA GLN A 273 -17.99 2.86 17.73
C GLN A 273 -16.61 3.17 17.14
N GLY A 274 -16.12 2.34 16.21
CA GLY A 274 -14.91 2.59 15.45
C GLY A 274 -14.98 3.89 14.67
N THR A 275 -13.81 4.48 14.39
CA THR A 275 -13.69 5.66 13.54
C THR A 275 -13.25 5.22 12.14
N GLY A 276 -13.96 5.68 11.12
CA GLY A 276 -13.58 5.52 9.72
C GLY A 276 -12.75 6.71 9.27
N ILE A 277 -11.65 6.44 8.58
CA ILE A 277 -10.79 7.47 8.02
C ILE A 277 -10.64 7.18 6.53
N LEU A 278 -11.05 8.15 5.70
CA LEU A 278 -10.85 8.15 4.27
C LEU A 278 -9.66 9.05 3.94
N ILE A 279 -8.60 8.44 3.42
CA ILE A 279 -7.42 9.11 2.87
C ILE A 279 -7.59 9.14 1.36
N VAL A 280 -7.61 10.33 0.76
CA VAL A 280 -7.64 10.46 -0.70
C VAL A 280 -6.24 10.88 -1.17
N GLY A 281 -5.41 9.91 -1.50
CA GLY A 281 -4.06 10.16 -2.01
C GLY A 281 -4.08 10.66 -3.46
N LYS A 282 -3.13 11.51 -3.84
CA LYS A 282 -2.88 11.84 -5.24
C LYS A 282 -1.65 11.10 -5.75
N LEU A 283 -1.85 10.22 -6.72
CA LEU A 283 -0.78 9.46 -7.35
C LEU A 283 -0.99 9.39 -8.86
N ARG A 284 0.05 9.72 -9.63
CA ARG A 284 0.02 9.71 -11.11
C ARG A 284 -1.16 10.52 -11.69
N GLY A 285 -1.53 11.62 -11.04
CA GLY A 285 -2.65 12.48 -11.44
C GLY A 285 -4.05 11.91 -11.17
N GLN A 286 -4.15 10.83 -10.39
CA GLN A 286 -5.40 10.18 -10.01
C GLN A 286 -5.62 10.25 -8.50
N ASP A 287 -6.89 10.26 -8.09
CA ASP A 287 -7.30 10.17 -6.69
C ASP A 287 -7.39 8.70 -6.28
N VAL A 288 -6.63 8.33 -5.26
CA VAL A 288 -6.50 6.98 -4.71
C VAL A 288 -7.08 6.96 -3.29
N PRO A 289 -8.38 6.65 -3.15
CA PRO A 289 -9.01 6.44 -1.87
C PRO A 289 -8.51 5.17 -1.14
N VAL A 290 -8.12 5.35 0.12
CA VAL A 290 -7.78 4.31 1.08
C VAL A 290 -8.63 4.52 2.33
N LEU A 291 -9.26 3.46 2.80
CA LEU A 291 -10.07 3.44 4.02
C LEU A 291 -9.26 2.81 5.16
N VAL A 292 -9.38 3.40 6.33
CA VAL A 292 -8.81 2.90 7.58
C VAL A 292 -9.92 2.84 8.62
N ARG A 293 -10.11 1.69 9.23
CA ARG A 293 -10.96 1.54 10.40
C ARG A 293 -10.10 1.55 11.65
N VAL A 294 -10.36 2.51 12.54
CA VAL A 294 -9.71 2.62 13.85
C VAL A 294 -10.67 2.08 14.91
N GLY A 295 -10.27 1.02 15.59
CA GLY A 295 -11.05 0.47 16.71
C GLY A 295 -11.18 1.45 17.89
N ALA A 296 -12.26 1.32 18.64
CA ALA A 296 -12.54 2.01 19.88
C ALA A 296 -12.56 1.03 21.06
N ALA A 297 -11.64 1.21 22.01
CA ALA A 297 -11.63 0.45 23.26
C ALA A 297 -11.40 1.39 24.44
N ASN A 298 -12.29 1.33 25.43
CA ASN A 298 -12.18 2.12 26.65
C ASN A 298 -12.74 1.34 27.86
N PRO A 299 -11.86 0.84 28.75
CA PRO A 299 -12.28 0.11 29.95
C PRO A 299 -13.15 0.89 30.92
N LEU A 300 -13.03 2.23 30.96
CA LEU A 300 -13.80 3.07 31.89
C LEU A 300 -15.27 3.19 31.49
N THR A 301 -15.55 3.11 30.18
CA THR A 301 -16.90 3.16 29.62
C THR A 301 -17.37 1.78 29.14
N PHE A 302 -16.58 0.74 29.39
CA PHE A 302 -16.81 -0.63 28.93
C PHE A 302 -17.01 -0.76 27.41
N VAL A 303 -16.39 0.12 26.63
CA VAL A 303 -16.44 0.06 25.16
C VAL A 303 -15.34 -0.88 24.66
N VAL A 304 -15.71 -1.79 23.75
CA VAL A 304 -14.87 -2.81 23.12
C VAL A 304 -15.38 -3.05 21.68
N ASP A 305 -15.06 -2.10 20.80
CA ASP A 305 -15.11 -2.24 19.35
C ASP A 305 -13.67 -2.13 18.82
N ASP A 306 -12.85 -3.14 19.09
CA ASP A 306 -11.42 -3.13 18.75
C ASP A 306 -11.12 -3.63 17.34
N GLU A 307 -12.13 -3.74 16.48
CA GLU A 307 -11.93 -4.04 15.07
C GLU A 307 -11.15 -2.91 14.38
N SER A 308 -10.08 -3.26 13.70
CA SER A 308 -9.17 -2.29 13.08
C SER A 308 -8.55 -2.84 11.81
N GLY A 309 -8.30 -1.97 10.83
CA GLY A 309 -7.61 -2.40 9.61
C GLY A 309 -7.65 -1.39 8.48
N ILE A 310 -7.37 -1.86 7.28
CA ILE A 310 -7.17 -1.04 6.09
C ILE A 310 -7.81 -1.69 4.86
N ALA A 311 -8.38 -0.86 3.99
CA ALA A 311 -8.92 -1.25 2.71
C ALA A 311 -8.53 -0.24 1.62
N VAL A 312 -8.46 -0.71 0.37
CA VAL A 312 -8.20 0.10 -0.82
C VAL A 312 -9.46 0.13 -1.67
N LEU A 313 -9.76 1.28 -2.25
CA LEU A 313 -10.89 1.47 -3.15
C LEU A 313 -10.41 1.55 -4.62
N GLY A 314 -10.90 0.61 -5.44
CA GLY A 314 -10.66 0.50 -6.87
C GLY A 314 -11.85 1.02 -7.67
N THR A 315 -11.59 1.74 -8.76
CA THR A 315 -12.68 2.24 -9.62
C THR A 315 -13.40 1.09 -10.32
N GLN A 316 -14.72 1.22 -10.53
CA GLN A 316 -15.50 0.25 -11.31
C GLN A 316 -15.36 0.47 -12.83
N THR A 317 -14.13 0.58 -13.31
CA THR A 317 -13.81 0.68 -14.74
C THR A 317 -13.14 -0.60 -15.20
N THR A 318 -13.56 -1.16 -16.33
CA THR A 318 -12.97 -2.38 -16.88
C THR A 318 -11.47 -2.21 -17.10
N ILE A 319 -10.69 -3.12 -16.54
CA ILE A 319 -9.23 -3.14 -16.66
C ILE A 319 -8.84 -3.96 -17.90
N ALA A 320 -8.00 -3.40 -18.77
CA ALA A 320 -7.44 -4.16 -19.89
C ALA A 320 -6.19 -4.93 -19.45
N SER A 321 -5.98 -6.14 -19.98
CA SER A 321 -4.73 -6.87 -19.77
C SER A 321 -3.54 -6.05 -20.25
N GLY A 322 -2.45 -6.06 -19.48
CA GLY A 322 -1.25 -5.26 -19.75
C GLY A 322 -1.32 -3.80 -19.29
N SER A 323 -2.51 -3.27 -18.96
CA SER A 323 -2.66 -1.85 -18.59
C SER A 323 -2.10 -1.51 -17.20
N GLN A 324 -1.90 -2.52 -16.35
CA GLN A 324 -1.41 -2.38 -14.97
C GLN A 324 -0.03 -3.04 -14.78
N ASP A 325 0.64 -3.39 -15.89
CA ASP A 325 1.95 -4.04 -15.85
C ASP A 325 2.97 -3.21 -15.08
N GLY A 326 3.66 -3.86 -14.16
CA GLY A 326 4.40 -3.17 -13.12
C GLY A 326 4.94 -4.10 -12.06
N GLU A 327 5.93 -3.59 -11.34
CA GLU A 327 6.32 -4.10 -10.04
C GLU A 327 5.74 -3.20 -8.96
N TYR A 328 5.06 -3.82 -7.99
CA TYR A 328 4.48 -3.16 -6.82
C TYR A 328 5.10 -3.75 -5.57
N ILE A 329 5.42 -2.92 -4.58
CA ILE A 329 5.96 -3.40 -3.32
C ILE A 329 4.95 -3.17 -2.21
N ALA A 330 4.74 -4.22 -1.42
CA ALA A 330 3.76 -4.29 -0.35
C ALA A 330 4.31 -5.01 0.89
N VAL A 331 3.57 -4.90 1.98
CA VAL A 331 3.68 -5.79 3.14
C VAL A 331 2.34 -6.50 3.26
N ASP A 332 2.34 -7.83 3.25
CA ASP A 332 1.12 -8.62 3.29
C ASP A 332 0.57 -8.79 4.72
N ALA A 333 -0.61 -9.40 4.83
CA ALA A 333 -1.30 -9.70 6.08
C ALA A 333 -0.48 -10.61 7.03
N ASN A 334 0.50 -11.36 6.50
CA ASN A 334 1.42 -12.18 7.28
C ASN A 334 2.69 -11.40 7.67
N LEU A 335 2.67 -10.08 7.47
CA LEU A 335 3.76 -9.15 7.76
C LEU A 335 5.02 -9.46 6.94
N GLN A 336 4.87 -10.04 5.75
CA GLN A 336 5.99 -10.31 4.86
C GLN A 336 6.06 -9.28 3.75
N TYR A 337 7.27 -8.87 3.37
CA TYR A 337 7.44 -8.04 2.18
C TYR A 337 7.15 -8.85 0.93
N ARG A 338 6.41 -8.25 0.00
CA ARG A 338 6.04 -8.84 -1.28
C ARG A 338 6.33 -7.87 -2.41
N SER A 339 7.01 -8.37 -3.44
CA SER A 339 6.98 -7.78 -4.76
C SER A 339 5.87 -8.47 -5.54
N VAL A 340 4.90 -7.68 -6.01
CA VAL A 340 3.85 -8.12 -6.93
C VAL A 340 4.28 -7.71 -8.32
N LEU A 341 4.65 -8.69 -9.14
CA LEU A 341 5.04 -8.48 -10.52
C LEU A 341 3.86 -8.80 -11.44
N LEU A 342 3.44 -7.84 -12.26
CA LEU A 342 2.39 -7.98 -13.25
C LEU A 342 2.95 -7.88 -14.66
N VAL A 343 2.67 -8.89 -15.47
CA VAL A 343 3.02 -8.95 -16.90
C VAL A 343 1.86 -9.55 -17.68
N GLY A 344 1.11 -8.71 -18.39
CA GLY A 344 -0.04 -9.10 -19.20
C GLY A 344 -1.13 -9.80 -18.39
N ALA A 345 -1.23 -11.11 -18.55
CA ALA A 345 -2.21 -11.97 -17.87
C ALA A 345 -1.62 -12.79 -16.71
N GLN A 346 -0.43 -12.44 -16.24
CA GLN A 346 0.24 -13.13 -15.15
C GLN A 346 0.58 -12.19 -14.00
N MET A 347 0.43 -12.71 -12.79
CA MET A 347 0.90 -12.11 -11.55
C MET A 347 1.86 -13.05 -10.84
N SER A 348 2.95 -12.52 -10.28
CA SER A 348 3.84 -13.27 -9.41
C SER A 348 4.01 -12.55 -8.07
N LEU A 349 3.87 -13.29 -6.97
CA LEU A 349 4.20 -12.83 -5.62
C LEU A 349 5.58 -13.36 -5.24
N LEU A 350 6.50 -12.44 -4.95
CA LEU A 350 7.92 -12.71 -4.71
C LEU A 350 8.36 -12.09 -3.38
N ASP A 351 9.35 -12.69 -2.72
CA ASP A 351 10.10 -11.99 -1.67
C ASP A 351 11.10 -11.04 -2.34
N PRO A 352 10.97 -9.70 -2.16
CA PRO A 352 11.86 -8.75 -2.81
C PRO A 352 13.31 -8.82 -2.29
N PHE A 353 13.56 -9.45 -1.14
CA PHE A 353 14.88 -9.54 -0.52
C PHE A 353 15.60 -10.86 -0.75
N ASP A 354 14.92 -11.84 -1.36
CA ASP A 354 15.51 -13.13 -1.67
C ASP A 354 15.25 -13.51 -3.13
N ALA A 355 16.07 -12.95 -4.01
CA ALA A 355 16.03 -13.24 -5.44
C ALA A 355 16.32 -14.73 -5.76
N SER A 356 16.93 -15.48 -4.84
CA SER A 356 17.17 -16.92 -5.03
C SER A 356 15.89 -17.76 -4.87
N ASN A 357 14.85 -17.19 -4.26
CA ASN A 357 13.53 -17.80 -4.10
C ASN A 357 12.57 -17.51 -5.26
N ALA A 358 13.04 -17.01 -6.41
CA ALA A 358 12.19 -16.83 -7.59
C ALA A 358 11.48 -18.14 -8.03
N SER A 359 12.06 -19.31 -7.74
CA SER A 359 11.42 -20.62 -7.97
C SER A 359 10.31 -20.96 -6.96
N LEU A 360 10.20 -20.22 -5.85
CA LEU A 360 9.14 -20.32 -4.84
C LEU A 360 8.07 -19.24 -5.03
N ALA A 361 8.13 -18.47 -6.11
CA ALA A 361 7.14 -17.45 -6.44
C ALA A 361 5.77 -18.11 -6.61
N SER A 362 4.76 -17.59 -5.91
CA SER A 362 3.38 -17.92 -6.23
C SER A 362 3.02 -17.20 -7.52
N THR A 363 2.77 -17.96 -8.57
CA THR A 363 2.38 -17.43 -9.89
C THR A 363 0.91 -17.70 -10.13
N TYR A 364 0.22 -16.69 -10.67
CA TYR A 364 -1.21 -16.69 -10.88
C TYR A 364 -1.55 -16.26 -12.31
N ASP A 365 -2.57 -16.88 -12.88
CA ASP A 365 -3.28 -16.40 -14.05
C ASP A 365 -4.30 -15.33 -13.64
N LEU A 366 -4.38 -14.27 -14.45
CA LEU A 366 -5.28 -13.15 -14.27
C LEU A 366 -6.44 -13.22 -15.27
N ASP A 367 -7.66 -13.24 -14.76
CA ASP A 367 -8.88 -13.23 -15.56
C ASP A 367 -9.45 -11.82 -15.68
N TYR A 368 -9.26 -11.23 -16.87
CA TYR A 368 -9.75 -9.90 -17.22
C TYR A 368 -11.18 -9.90 -17.80
N THR A 369 -11.86 -11.06 -17.89
CA THR A 369 -13.24 -11.13 -18.41
C THR A 369 -14.27 -10.41 -17.53
N GLN A 370 -13.91 -10.11 -16.27
CA GLN A 370 -14.57 -9.15 -15.36
C GLN A 370 -16.11 -9.26 -15.31
N SER A 371 -16.61 -10.13 -14.43
CA SER A 371 -18.04 -10.13 -14.07
C SER A 371 -18.45 -8.88 -13.31
N THR A 372 -17.51 -8.25 -12.59
CA THR A 372 -17.64 -6.93 -11.97
C THR A 372 -16.56 -6.01 -12.55
N PRO A 373 -16.93 -4.88 -13.19
CA PRO A 373 -15.94 -3.94 -13.73
C PRO A 373 -14.93 -3.50 -12.66
N GLY A 374 -13.65 -3.53 -13.00
CA GLY A 374 -12.57 -3.14 -12.08
C GLY A 374 -12.08 -4.25 -11.15
N VAL A 375 -12.62 -5.48 -11.24
CA VAL A 375 -12.20 -6.63 -10.43
C VAL A 375 -11.61 -7.72 -11.32
N VAL A 376 -10.31 -7.94 -11.23
CA VAL A 376 -9.61 -8.99 -11.99
C VAL A 376 -9.57 -10.26 -11.14
N GLY A 377 -10.02 -11.38 -11.70
CA GLY A 377 -9.95 -12.68 -11.04
C GLY A 377 -8.50 -13.17 -11.01
N VAL A 378 -8.11 -13.84 -9.92
CA VAL A 378 -6.76 -14.36 -9.73
C VAL A 378 -6.85 -15.85 -9.42
N THR A 379 -6.27 -16.69 -10.26
CA THR A 379 -6.23 -18.15 -10.05
C THR A 379 -4.79 -18.64 -10.08
N PRO A 380 -4.38 -19.57 -9.19
CA PRO A 380 -3.06 -20.17 -9.28
C PRO A 380 -2.85 -20.82 -10.65
N VAL A 381 -1.65 -20.68 -11.23
CA VAL A 381 -1.30 -21.43 -12.45
C VAL A 381 -1.41 -22.93 -12.19
N SER A 382 -1.65 -23.73 -13.23
CA SER A 382 -1.78 -25.20 -13.09
C SER A 382 -0.55 -25.81 -12.39
N GLY A 383 -0.76 -26.44 -11.23
CA GLY A 383 0.30 -27.03 -10.40
C GLY A 383 1.06 -26.03 -9.51
N GLY A 384 0.64 -24.75 -9.50
CA GLY A 384 1.13 -23.71 -8.60
C GLY A 384 0.56 -23.83 -7.19
N SER A 385 1.27 -23.23 -6.24
CA SER A 385 0.84 -23.10 -4.84
C SER A 385 0.18 -21.74 -4.61
N GLY A 386 -1.06 -21.75 -4.11
CA GLY A 386 -1.83 -20.56 -3.80
C GLY A 386 -3.33 -20.84 -3.90
N GLU A 387 -4.14 -19.85 -3.54
CA GLU A 387 -5.59 -19.95 -3.59
C GLU A 387 -6.16 -18.92 -4.58
N THR A 388 -7.43 -19.11 -4.95
CA THR A 388 -8.14 -18.19 -5.85
C THR A 388 -8.51 -16.92 -5.10
N GLY A 389 -8.29 -15.77 -5.74
CA GLY A 389 -8.63 -14.48 -5.17
C GLY A 389 -9.02 -13.47 -6.24
N LYS A 390 -8.87 -12.19 -5.91
CA LYS A 390 -9.13 -11.08 -6.81
C LYS A 390 -8.23 -9.90 -6.52
N THR A 391 -8.03 -9.09 -7.54
CA THR A 391 -7.22 -7.88 -7.44
C THR A 391 -7.96 -6.69 -8.04
N ILE A 392 -7.73 -5.52 -7.44
CA ILE A 392 -8.21 -4.22 -7.90
C ILE A 392 -7.04 -3.25 -8.04
N PHE A 393 -7.24 -2.22 -8.85
CA PHE A 393 -6.23 -1.21 -9.15
C PHE A 393 -6.80 0.19 -9.04
N ASN A 394 -5.98 1.14 -8.59
CA ASN A 394 -6.31 2.56 -8.64
C ASN A 394 -5.05 3.44 -8.60
N GLY A 395 -4.85 4.30 -9.59
CA GLY A 395 -3.77 5.31 -9.58
C GLY A 395 -2.35 4.78 -9.39
N GLY A 396 -2.07 3.51 -9.72
CA GLY A 396 -0.78 2.87 -9.44
C GLY A 396 -0.67 2.22 -8.06
N VAL A 397 -1.78 2.03 -7.36
CA VAL A 397 -1.92 1.13 -6.20
C VAL A 397 -2.62 -0.14 -6.65
N ILE A 398 -2.16 -1.26 -6.10
CA ILE A 398 -2.78 -2.59 -6.23
C ILE A 398 -3.25 -3.07 -4.86
N ALA A 399 -4.38 -3.76 -4.82
CA ALA A 399 -4.79 -4.56 -3.68
C ALA A 399 -5.22 -5.95 -4.15
N TYR A 400 -4.65 -6.99 -3.54
CA TYR A 400 -4.98 -8.38 -3.80
C TYR A 400 -5.54 -9.01 -2.52
N LEU A 401 -6.68 -9.69 -2.67
CA LEU A 401 -7.39 -10.40 -1.62
C LEU A 401 -7.66 -11.83 -2.04
N ASP A 402 -7.32 -12.76 -1.16
CA ASP A 402 -7.70 -14.16 -1.23
C ASP A 402 -8.48 -14.53 0.05
N THR A 403 -9.66 -15.10 -0.15
CA THR A 403 -10.63 -15.42 0.90
C THR A 403 -10.85 -16.93 1.06
N ALA A 404 -9.95 -17.78 0.54
CA ALA A 404 -10.08 -19.23 0.68
C ALA A 404 -10.14 -19.69 2.14
N SER A 405 -9.48 -18.96 3.04
CA SER A 405 -9.64 -19.11 4.48
C SER A 405 -10.50 -17.98 5.06
N ALA A 406 -11.71 -18.31 5.51
CA ALA A 406 -12.61 -17.34 6.14
C ALA A 406 -12.08 -16.79 7.48
N THR A 407 -11.18 -17.51 8.15
CA THR A 407 -10.62 -17.12 9.46
C THR A 407 -9.20 -16.57 9.38
N ALA A 408 -8.58 -16.64 8.21
CA ALA A 408 -7.24 -16.11 7.94
C ALA A 408 -7.12 -15.71 6.47
N PRO A 409 -7.91 -14.72 6.01
CA PRO A 409 -7.82 -14.24 4.64
C PRO A 409 -6.43 -13.66 4.36
N TYR A 410 -5.97 -13.82 3.14
CA TYR A 410 -4.73 -13.23 2.68
C TYR A 410 -5.02 -11.89 2.00
N PHE A 411 -4.33 -10.84 2.44
CA PHE A 411 -4.44 -9.52 1.86
C PHE A 411 -3.06 -8.90 1.66
N THR A 412 -2.88 -8.17 0.57
CA THR A 412 -1.71 -7.33 0.36
C THR A 412 -2.10 -6.12 -0.47
N ALA A 413 -1.57 -4.95 -0.11
CA ALA A 413 -1.74 -3.71 -0.86
C ALA A 413 -0.41 -2.98 -0.98
N GLY A 414 -0.11 -2.51 -2.18
CA GLY A 414 1.18 -1.92 -2.51
C GLY A 414 1.06 -0.85 -3.57
N ALA A 415 2.12 -0.07 -3.71
CA ALA A 415 2.21 0.97 -4.73
C ALA A 415 3.24 0.59 -5.79
N PHE A 416 3.01 1.10 -7.00
CA PHE A 416 3.83 0.91 -8.17
C PHE A 416 5.23 1.49 -7.93
N VAL A 417 6.26 0.72 -8.28
CA VAL A 417 7.66 1.10 -8.10
C VAL A 417 8.41 1.14 -9.43
N GLU A 418 8.18 0.21 -10.36
CA GLU A 418 8.86 0.19 -11.67
C GLU A 418 8.01 -0.48 -12.77
N SER A 419 8.15 -0.05 -14.03
CA SER A 419 7.57 -0.75 -15.19
C SER A 419 8.46 -1.91 -15.63
N PRO A 420 7.92 -3.05 -16.10
CA PRO A 420 8.72 -4.11 -16.69
C PRO A 420 9.50 -3.55 -17.88
N SER A 421 10.80 -3.87 -17.99
CA SER A 421 11.65 -3.36 -19.07
C SER A 421 11.07 -3.74 -20.43
N GLY A 422 10.59 -2.75 -21.19
CA GLY A 422 10.04 -2.93 -22.54
C GLY A 422 8.55 -2.66 -22.69
N SER A 423 7.80 -2.35 -21.62
CA SER A 423 6.42 -1.89 -21.75
C SER A 423 6.37 -0.41 -22.15
N PRO A 424 5.59 -0.01 -23.18
CA PRO A 424 5.37 1.41 -23.45
C PRO A 424 4.72 2.05 -22.22
N ASN A 425 5.31 3.14 -21.72
CA ASN A 425 4.72 3.95 -20.66
C ASN A 425 3.28 4.32 -21.05
N PRO A 426 2.27 4.08 -20.19
CA PRO A 426 0.93 4.63 -20.41
C PRO A 426 0.91 6.15 -20.27
#